data_AF-A0A3S2TZU4-F1
#
_entry.id   AF-A0A3S2TZU4-F1
#
_cell.length_a   1.000
_cell.length_b   1.000
_cell.length_c   1.000
_cell.angle_alpha   90.00
_cell.angle_beta   90.00
_cell.angle_gamma   90.00
#
_symmetry.space_group_name_H-M   'P 1'
#
loop_
_entity.id
_entity.type
_entity.pdbx_description
1 polymer ?
#
loop_
_entity_poly.entity_id
_entity_poly.type
_entity_poly.pdbx_seq_one_letter_code
_entity_poly.pdbx_strand_id
1 'polypeptide(L)'
;MFSLETLAQTTAPLSRINLSAGLSEFPADLYRFSDSLEILDLSGNQLSDLPADLHRFQKLKRLFLTSNNFSHIPAVLSLCPALVMVSFKGNQLTEFAEGSLPEQLEWLILTDNQLTQLPNDFGRYTKLRKVAMAGNQLSCLPDSMQQCHDLGLLRLSLNQFETFPDWLFQLPKLAWLALGANPACPVPEAQAVAAHSVQQYQLLHKLGEGASGVIYQARFEQDAELVALKQFKGWVTSDGCPKDEMNNYLNAGSHPNLIAVKAKLKDSDLPGLVMELIPASFSVLGQPPSFETCTRDTFTQGQNLRLQQLQKLAQQVLAVMAHLHQQQIAHGDLYAHNMLVDSEQRLYLGDFGAATALQALPLKQRQLFCALEVRAFGYWLLDMQTLLPASESAEFNQRWGALLTSCLDSNPGRRPGLAQLETEFAC
;
A
#
# COMPACT_ATOMS: atom_id res chain seq x y z
N MET A 1 0.06 -21.77 -12.84
CA MET A 1 0.86 -21.19 -13.93
C MET A 1 0.65 -22.10 -15.13
N PHE A 2 0.13 -21.58 -16.23
CA PHE A 2 -0.05 -22.32 -17.48
C PHE A 2 1.25 -22.29 -18.28
N SER A 3 1.56 -23.37 -18.98
CA SER A 3 2.48 -23.35 -20.13
C SER A 3 1.69 -23.16 -21.44
N LEU A 4 2.36 -22.76 -22.51
CA LEU A 4 1.73 -22.68 -23.84
C LEU A 4 1.14 -24.03 -24.28
N GLU A 5 1.82 -25.15 -23.99
CA GLU A 5 1.33 -26.49 -24.30
C GLU A 5 0.03 -26.84 -23.55
N THR A 6 0.00 -26.56 -22.24
CA THR A 6 -1.22 -26.79 -21.43
C THR A 6 -2.38 -25.90 -21.87
N LEU A 7 -2.07 -24.66 -22.26
CA LEU A 7 -3.06 -23.74 -22.81
C LEU A 7 -3.62 -24.32 -24.12
N ALA A 8 -2.77 -24.75 -25.05
CA ALA A 8 -3.14 -25.33 -26.34
C ALA A 8 -4.10 -26.52 -26.19
N GLN A 9 -3.87 -27.39 -25.19
CA GLN A 9 -4.68 -28.58 -24.93
C GLN A 9 -5.97 -28.30 -24.15
N THR A 10 -6.11 -27.13 -23.52
CA THR A 10 -7.29 -26.80 -22.72
C THR A 10 -8.44 -26.34 -23.60
N THR A 11 -9.58 -27.01 -23.49
CA THR A 11 -10.81 -26.69 -24.23
C THR A 11 -11.95 -26.19 -23.34
N ALA A 12 -11.88 -26.44 -22.03
CA ALA A 12 -12.84 -25.95 -21.06
C ALA A 12 -12.71 -24.43 -20.85
N PRO A 13 -13.81 -23.70 -20.58
CA PRO A 13 -13.74 -22.27 -20.32
C PRO A 13 -12.89 -21.99 -19.06
N LEU A 14 -12.02 -20.99 -19.17
CA LEU A 14 -11.18 -20.53 -18.06
C LEU A 14 -11.54 -19.09 -17.70
N SER A 15 -11.74 -18.84 -16.40
CA SER A 15 -11.94 -17.49 -15.86
C SER A 15 -10.63 -16.82 -15.45
N ARG A 16 -9.56 -17.59 -15.22
CA ARG A 16 -8.25 -17.07 -14.82
C ARG A 16 -7.12 -17.80 -15.54
N ILE A 17 -6.21 -17.02 -16.14
CA ILE A 17 -4.99 -17.50 -16.78
C ILE A 17 -3.81 -16.72 -16.21
N ASN A 18 -2.75 -17.44 -15.84
CA ASN A 18 -1.42 -16.88 -15.53
C ASN A 18 -0.42 -17.60 -16.43
N LEU A 19 0.31 -16.84 -17.25
CA LEU A 19 1.23 -17.34 -18.26
C LEU A 19 2.51 -16.50 -18.25
N SER A 20 3.61 -17.11 -17.81
CA SER A 20 4.97 -16.56 -17.85
C SER A 20 5.84 -17.57 -18.57
N ALA A 21 6.10 -17.31 -19.85
CA ALA A 21 6.78 -18.22 -20.76
C ALA A 21 7.80 -17.49 -21.66
N GLY A 22 8.25 -16.31 -21.25
CA GLY A 22 9.15 -15.47 -22.04
C GLY A 22 8.50 -14.93 -23.31
N LEU A 23 7.20 -14.64 -23.27
CA LEU A 23 6.42 -14.22 -24.43
C LEU A 23 6.88 -12.86 -24.96
N SER A 24 7.23 -12.78 -26.25
CA SER A 24 7.48 -11.51 -26.95
C SER A 24 6.24 -10.95 -27.63
N GLU A 25 5.22 -11.77 -27.83
CA GLU A 25 3.95 -11.41 -28.45
C GLU A 25 2.76 -12.00 -27.69
N PHE A 26 1.58 -11.42 -27.88
CA PHE A 26 0.35 -11.91 -27.26
C PHE A 26 -0.06 -13.26 -27.88
N PRO A 27 -0.20 -14.35 -27.09
CA PRO A 27 -0.51 -15.67 -27.63
C PRO A 27 -1.93 -15.75 -28.21
N ALA A 28 -2.04 -16.09 -29.50
CA ALA A 28 -3.33 -16.23 -30.18
C ALA A 28 -4.24 -17.30 -29.55
N ASP A 29 -3.67 -18.31 -28.87
CA ASP A 29 -4.44 -19.34 -28.16
C ASP A 29 -5.34 -18.80 -27.05
N LEU A 30 -5.03 -17.61 -26.51
CA LEU A 30 -5.84 -16.96 -25.47
C LEU A 30 -7.23 -16.58 -25.97
N TYR A 31 -7.39 -16.27 -27.26
CA TYR A 31 -8.70 -15.86 -27.82
C TYR A 31 -9.76 -16.94 -27.71
N ARG A 32 -9.39 -18.22 -27.53
CA ARG A 32 -10.36 -19.29 -27.27
C ARG A 32 -11.12 -19.11 -25.95
N PHE A 33 -10.60 -18.29 -25.04
CA PHE A 33 -11.21 -17.98 -23.75
C PHE A 33 -11.83 -16.56 -23.70
N SER A 34 -12.03 -15.90 -24.85
CA SER A 34 -12.55 -14.52 -24.91
C SER A 34 -13.89 -14.33 -24.19
N ASP A 35 -14.71 -15.38 -24.17
CA ASP A 35 -16.07 -15.36 -23.62
C ASP A 35 -16.13 -15.75 -22.13
N SER A 36 -15.01 -16.18 -21.54
CA SER A 36 -14.94 -16.65 -20.14
C SER A 36 -13.90 -15.93 -19.29
N LEU A 37 -12.82 -15.43 -19.88
CA LEU A 37 -11.65 -14.96 -19.16
C LEU A 37 -11.93 -13.65 -18.42
N GLU A 38 -11.74 -13.66 -17.10
CA GLU A 38 -11.91 -12.49 -16.23
C GLU A 38 -10.58 -11.94 -15.71
N ILE A 39 -9.58 -12.81 -15.53
CA ILE A 39 -8.28 -12.46 -14.98
C ILE A 39 -7.19 -13.01 -15.91
N LEU A 40 -6.41 -12.12 -16.51
CA LEU A 40 -5.26 -12.46 -17.32
C LEU A 40 -3.99 -11.90 -16.70
N ASP A 41 -3.07 -12.79 -16.37
CA ASP A 41 -1.76 -12.44 -15.83
C ASP A 41 -0.66 -12.89 -16.80
N LEU A 42 -0.01 -11.90 -17.42
CA LEU A 42 1.10 -12.04 -18.35
C LEU A 42 2.39 -11.44 -17.75
N SER A 43 2.50 -11.46 -16.41
CA SER A 43 3.68 -10.94 -15.73
C SER A 43 4.94 -11.76 -16.03
N GLY A 44 6.10 -11.11 -16.07
CA GLY A 44 7.39 -11.77 -16.30
C GLY A 44 7.52 -12.32 -17.72
N ASN A 45 7.15 -11.52 -18.72
CA ASN A 45 7.34 -11.81 -20.14
C ASN A 45 8.15 -10.68 -20.79
N GLN A 46 8.15 -10.61 -22.12
CA GLN A 46 8.90 -9.63 -22.92
C GLN A 46 7.97 -8.82 -23.83
N LEU A 47 6.68 -8.70 -23.46
CA LEU A 47 5.67 -8.00 -24.25
C LEU A 47 5.98 -6.50 -24.28
N SER A 48 5.83 -5.89 -25.45
CA SER A 48 5.96 -4.44 -25.63
C SER A 48 4.66 -3.76 -26.08
N ASP A 49 3.66 -4.55 -26.49
CA ASP A 49 2.35 -4.06 -26.92
C ASP A 49 1.27 -5.16 -26.72
N LEU A 50 0.01 -4.79 -26.92
CA LEU A 50 -1.17 -5.65 -26.91
C LEU A 50 -1.86 -5.63 -28.29
N PRO A 51 -2.53 -6.72 -28.68
CA PRO A 51 -3.17 -6.80 -29.99
C PRO A 51 -4.38 -5.87 -30.08
N ALA A 52 -4.61 -5.29 -31.27
CA ALA A 52 -5.68 -4.31 -31.52
C ALA A 52 -7.10 -4.83 -31.25
N ASP A 53 -7.28 -6.15 -31.22
CA ASP A 53 -8.55 -6.83 -30.95
C ASP A 53 -8.66 -7.40 -29.53
N LEU A 54 -7.82 -6.95 -28.57
CA LEU A 54 -7.91 -7.33 -27.15
C LEU A 54 -9.31 -7.04 -26.55
N HIS A 55 -10.02 -6.04 -27.06
CA HIS A 55 -11.38 -5.72 -26.64
C HIS A 55 -12.37 -6.89 -26.83
N ARG A 56 -12.02 -7.92 -27.62
CA ARG A 56 -12.82 -9.16 -27.75
C ARG A 56 -13.01 -9.91 -26.42
N PHE A 57 -12.11 -9.74 -25.45
CA PHE A 57 -12.26 -10.33 -24.12
C PHE A 57 -13.30 -9.54 -23.29
N GLN A 58 -14.59 -9.74 -23.61
CA GLN A 58 -15.71 -8.97 -23.05
C GLN A 58 -15.85 -9.06 -21.53
N LYS A 59 -15.28 -10.11 -20.92
CA LYS A 59 -15.33 -10.37 -19.47
C LYS A 59 -14.02 -10.06 -18.75
N LEU A 60 -12.96 -9.62 -19.45
CA LEU A 60 -11.67 -9.36 -18.84
C LEU A 60 -11.76 -8.17 -17.89
N LYS A 61 -11.68 -8.46 -16.60
CA LYS A 61 -11.75 -7.47 -15.50
C LYS A 61 -10.38 -7.03 -15.04
N ARG A 62 -9.39 -7.92 -15.10
CA ARG A 62 -8.06 -7.70 -14.50
C ARG A 62 -6.95 -8.16 -15.44
N LEU A 63 -6.02 -7.25 -15.71
CA LEU A 63 -4.88 -7.50 -16.58
C LEU A 63 -3.56 -7.17 -15.86
N PHE A 64 -2.68 -8.15 -15.70
CA PHE A 64 -1.35 -7.97 -15.14
C PHE A 64 -0.28 -8.09 -16.21
N LEU A 65 0.52 -7.04 -16.37
CA LEU A 65 1.62 -6.90 -17.34
C LEU A 65 2.92 -6.56 -16.60
N THR A 66 3.05 -6.99 -15.36
CA THR A 66 4.20 -6.69 -14.49
C THR A 66 5.49 -7.25 -15.10
N SER A 67 6.59 -6.51 -15.06
CA SER A 67 7.91 -6.98 -15.55
C SER A 67 7.85 -7.46 -17.01
N ASN A 68 7.55 -6.52 -17.90
CA ASN A 68 7.55 -6.66 -19.35
C ASN A 68 8.37 -5.51 -19.99
N ASN A 69 8.24 -5.29 -21.30
CA ASN A 69 8.97 -4.28 -22.07
C ASN A 69 8.07 -3.15 -22.61
N PHE A 70 6.96 -2.83 -21.93
CA PHE A 70 6.08 -1.74 -22.36
C PHE A 70 6.77 -0.38 -22.17
N SER A 71 6.80 0.43 -23.24
CA SER A 71 7.25 1.83 -23.22
C SER A 71 6.10 2.85 -23.23
N HIS A 72 4.88 2.38 -23.55
CA HIS A 72 3.66 3.17 -23.56
C HIS A 72 2.47 2.31 -23.08
N ILE A 73 1.36 2.97 -22.69
CA ILE A 73 0.10 2.29 -22.39
C ILE A 73 -0.64 2.01 -23.71
N PRO A 74 -0.92 0.74 -24.08
CA PRO A 74 -1.60 0.41 -25.33
C PRO A 74 -3.02 0.96 -25.39
N ALA A 75 -3.32 1.74 -26.43
CA ALA A 75 -4.61 2.42 -26.58
C ALA A 75 -5.82 1.45 -26.66
N VAL A 76 -5.59 0.18 -27.03
CA VAL A 76 -6.65 -0.85 -27.08
C VAL A 76 -7.30 -1.10 -25.71
N LEU A 77 -6.63 -0.79 -24.61
CA LEU A 77 -7.18 -0.94 -23.27
C LEU A 77 -8.42 -0.07 -23.05
N SER A 78 -8.47 1.12 -23.64
CA SER A 78 -9.64 2.01 -23.61
C SER A 78 -10.91 1.36 -24.17
N LEU A 79 -10.76 0.35 -25.03
CA LEU A 79 -11.86 -0.36 -25.68
C LEU A 79 -12.33 -1.59 -24.88
N CYS A 80 -11.67 -1.94 -23.76
CA CYS A 80 -12.00 -3.12 -22.96
C CYS A 80 -13.14 -2.81 -21.97
N PRO A 81 -14.38 -3.31 -22.19
CA PRO A 81 -15.58 -2.79 -21.52
C PRO A 81 -15.72 -3.22 -20.05
N ALA A 82 -15.09 -4.33 -19.66
CA ALA A 82 -15.16 -4.87 -18.30
C ALA A 82 -13.90 -4.61 -17.48
N LEU A 83 -12.86 -4.00 -18.06
CA LEU A 83 -11.56 -3.85 -17.41
C LEU A 83 -11.65 -2.81 -16.28
N VAL A 84 -11.41 -3.28 -15.06
CA VAL A 84 -11.45 -2.46 -13.83
C VAL A 84 -10.09 -2.36 -13.15
N MET A 85 -9.14 -3.22 -13.52
CA MET A 85 -7.79 -3.24 -12.96
C MET A 85 -6.73 -3.52 -14.02
N VAL A 86 -5.68 -2.71 -14.04
CA VAL A 86 -4.49 -2.94 -14.87
C VAL A 86 -3.20 -2.67 -14.09
N SER A 87 -2.20 -3.51 -14.30
CA SER A 87 -0.86 -3.35 -13.72
C SER A 87 0.22 -3.39 -14.79
N PHE A 88 1.04 -2.33 -14.83
CA PHE A 88 2.27 -2.21 -15.61
C PHE A 88 3.51 -2.10 -14.70
N LYS A 89 3.46 -2.65 -13.48
CA LYS A 89 4.60 -2.55 -12.54
C LYS A 89 5.91 -3.04 -13.17
N GLY A 90 7.01 -2.32 -13.01
CA GLY A 90 8.34 -2.77 -13.46
C GLY A 90 8.46 -2.85 -14.98
N ASN A 91 7.97 -1.85 -15.71
CA ASN A 91 8.12 -1.72 -17.16
C ASN A 91 9.03 -0.51 -17.48
N GLN A 92 9.01 -0.04 -18.72
CA GLN A 92 9.82 1.08 -19.19
C GLN A 92 8.91 2.21 -19.70
N LEU A 93 7.73 2.38 -19.11
CA LEU A 93 6.74 3.35 -19.58
C LEU A 93 7.32 4.77 -19.50
N THR A 94 7.48 5.41 -20.66
CA THR A 94 7.84 6.83 -20.78
C THR A 94 6.64 7.67 -21.21
N GLU A 95 5.60 7.03 -21.76
CA GLU A 95 4.42 7.70 -22.31
C GLU A 95 3.10 7.17 -21.71
N PHE A 96 2.24 8.10 -21.32
CA PHE A 96 0.84 7.84 -20.98
C PHE A 96 -0.03 8.81 -21.78
N ALA A 97 -0.53 8.34 -22.93
CA ALA A 97 -1.42 9.11 -23.79
C ALA A 97 -2.82 9.32 -23.19
N GLU A 98 -3.45 10.44 -23.56
CA GLU A 98 -4.84 10.77 -23.19
C GLU A 98 -5.81 9.67 -23.62
N GLY A 99 -6.75 9.32 -22.74
CA GLY A 99 -7.78 8.32 -23.03
C GLY A 99 -7.31 6.90 -23.37
N SER A 100 -6.07 6.52 -23.06
CA SER A 100 -5.56 5.17 -23.35
C SER A 100 -6.11 4.07 -22.43
N LEU A 101 -6.78 4.45 -21.34
CA LEU A 101 -7.39 3.54 -20.39
C LEU A 101 -8.93 3.66 -20.38
N PRO A 102 -9.64 2.63 -19.88
CA PRO A 102 -11.09 2.71 -19.74
C PRO A 102 -11.52 3.64 -18.61
N GLU A 103 -12.64 4.35 -18.77
CA GLU A 103 -13.14 5.30 -17.75
C GLU A 103 -13.70 4.62 -16.49
N GLN A 104 -14.10 3.35 -16.60
CA GLN A 104 -14.54 2.53 -15.45
C GLN A 104 -13.39 1.94 -14.62
N LEU A 105 -12.13 2.25 -14.96
CA LEU A 105 -10.98 1.71 -14.25
C LEU A 105 -10.98 2.15 -12.77
N GLU A 106 -10.82 1.18 -11.87
CA GLU A 106 -10.81 1.41 -10.42
C GLU A 106 -9.42 1.29 -9.81
N TRP A 107 -8.54 0.51 -10.44
CA TRP A 107 -7.22 0.19 -9.90
C TRP A 107 -6.13 0.22 -10.99
N LEU A 108 -5.22 1.18 -10.86
CA LEU A 108 -4.09 1.37 -11.77
C LEU A 108 -2.75 1.22 -11.02
N ILE A 109 -1.87 0.34 -11.50
CA ILE A 109 -0.50 0.21 -10.99
C ILE A 109 0.50 0.54 -12.11
N LEU A 110 1.30 1.57 -11.90
CA LEU A 110 2.39 2.05 -12.77
C LEU A 110 3.73 2.15 -11.99
N THR A 111 3.83 1.50 -10.83
CA THR A 111 5.04 1.48 -10.00
C THR A 111 6.26 1.03 -10.82
N ASP A 112 7.43 1.64 -10.59
CA ASP A 112 8.70 1.25 -11.19
C ASP A 112 8.65 1.34 -12.72
N ASN A 113 8.57 2.58 -13.22
CA ASN A 113 8.53 2.96 -14.62
C ASN A 113 9.34 4.26 -14.84
N GLN A 114 9.21 4.90 -16.00
CA GLN A 114 10.00 6.08 -16.39
C GLN A 114 9.11 7.27 -16.78
N LEU A 115 7.89 7.34 -16.25
CA LEU A 115 6.94 8.40 -16.59
C LEU A 115 7.42 9.73 -16.03
N THR A 116 7.52 10.75 -16.89
CA THR A 116 7.87 12.13 -16.50
C THR A 116 6.62 13.00 -16.27
N GLN A 117 5.49 12.62 -16.88
CA GLN A 117 4.21 13.32 -16.76
C GLN A 117 3.03 12.36 -16.89
N LEU A 118 1.88 12.79 -16.40
CA LEU A 118 0.58 12.16 -16.63
C LEU A 118 -0.20 12.97 -17.68
N PRO A 119 -1.15 12.37 -18.40
CA PRO A 119 -1.97 13.09 -19.37
C PRO A 119 -2.82 14.19 -18.73
N ASN A 120 -3.06 15.29 -19.44
CA ASN A 120 -3.83 16.43 -18.92
C ASN A 120 -5.29 16.05 -18.60
N ASP A 121 -5.83 15.02 -19.25
CA ASP A 121 -7.19 14.52 -19.07
C ASP A 121 -7.32 13.43 -17.98
N PHE A 122 -6.28 13.17 -17.16
CA PHE A 122 -6.29 12.09 -16.15
C PHE A 122 -7.53 12.12 -15.24
N GLY A 123 -8.07 13.30 -14.95
CA GLY A 123 -9.33 13.49 -14.24
C GLY A 123 -10.56 12.77 -14.80
N ARG A 124 -10.52 12.30 -16.06
CA ARG A 124 -11.59 11.49 -16.66
C ARG A 124 -11.83 10.16 -15.95
N TYR A 125 -10.79 9.61 -15.31
CA TYR A 125 -10.85 8.32 -14.61
C TYR A 125 -11.46 8.47 -13.22
N THR A 126 -12.70 8.98 -13.17
CA THR A 126 -13.41 9.34 -11.93
C THR A 126 -13.71 8.16 -11.01
N LYS A 127 -13.61 6.92 -11.52
CA LYS A 127 -13.81 5.66 -10.78
C LYS A 127 -12.56 5.10 -10.13
N LEU A 128 -11.38 5.69 -10.37
CA LEU A 128 -10.14 5.25 -9.74
C LEU A 128 -10.24 5.36 -8.22
N ARG A 129 -9.99 4.25 -7.55
CA ARG A 129 -9.93 4.13 -6.08
C ARG A 129 -8.51 3.92 -5.59
N LYS A 130 -7.67 3.27 -6.41
CA LYS A 130 -6.29 2.92 -6.08
C LYS A 130 -5.35 3.21 -7.25
N VAL A 131 -4.37 4.06 -6.99
CA VAL A 131 -3.32 4.39 -7.96
C VAL A 131 -1.96 4.26 -7.30
N ALA A 132 -1.07 3.45 -7.87
CA ALA A 132 0.32 3.38 -7.42
C ALA A 132 1.26 3.75 -8.56
N MET A 133 2.06 4.80 -8.36
CA MET A 133 2.99 5.35 -9.35
C MET A 133 4.38 5.60 -8.73
N ALA A 134 4.69 4.88 -7.64
CA ALA A 134 5.98 5.01 -6.99
C ALA A 134 7.13 4.56 -7.91
N GLY A 135 8.30 5.20 -7.84
CA GLY A 135 9.43 4.85 -8.71
C GLY A 135 9.21 5.29 -10.16
N ASN A 136 8.88 6.56 -10.36
CA ASN A 136 8.79 7.20 -11.68
C ASN A 136 9.62 8.50 -11.66
N GLN A 137 9.46 9.35 -12.68
CA GLN A 137 10.15 10.63 -12.81
C GLN A 137 9.16 11.81 -12.82
N LEU A 138 7.99 11.64 -12.18
CA LEU A 138 6.95 12.66 -12.15
C LEU A 138 7.38 13.86 -11.31
N SER A 139 7.21 15.07 -11.83
CA SER A 139 7.50 16.31 -11.10
C SER A 139 6.24 17.11 -10.73
N CYS A 140 5.10 16.80 -11.33
CA CYS A 140 3.79 17.41 -11.04
C CYS A 140 2.63 16.44 -11.29
N LEU A 141 1.47 16.76 -10.75
CA LEU A 141 0.19 16.11 -11.07
C LEU A 141 -0.64 17.07 -11.94
N PRO A 142 -1.36 16.59 -12.97
CA PRO A 142 -2.25 17.43 -13.76
C PRO A 142 -3.45 17.89 -12.92
N ASP A 143 -3.86 19.15 -13.07
CA ASP A 143 -4.97 19.74 -12.30
C ASP A 143 -6.29 18.98 -12.45
N SER A 144 -6.50 18.26 -13.56
CA SER A 144 -7.68 17.45 -13.77
C SER A 144 -7.84 16.33 -12.73
N MET A 145 -6.76 15.86 -12.11
CA MET A 145 -6.81 14.82 -11.07
C MET A 145 -7.63 15.21 -9.84
N GLN A 146 -7.91 16.50 -9.64
CA GLN A 146 -8.86 16.94 -8.61
C GLN A 146 -10.27 16.31 -8.79
N GLN A 147 -10.61 15.86 -10.01
CA GLN A 147 -11.87 15.20 -10.34
C GLN A 147 -11.92 13.70 -9.96
N CYS A 148 -10.79 13.10 -9.55
CA CYS A 148 -10.72 11.71 -9.10
C CYS A 148 -11.32 11.55 -7.69
N HIS A 149 -12.61 11.87 -7.53
CA HIS A 149 -13.29 11.92 -6.24
C HIS A 149 -13.39 10.56 -5.52
N ASP A 150 -13.30 9.45 -6.26
CA ASP A 150 -13.32 8.11 -5.68
C ASP A 150 -11.94 7.62 -5.18
N LEU A 151 -10.86 8.39 -5.42
CA LEU A 151 -9.50 7.99 -5.10
C LEU A 151 -9.31 7.90 -3.58
N GLY A 152 -9.04 6.69 -3.09
CA GLY A 152 -8.81 6.38 -1.67
C GLY A 152 -7.35 6.15 -1.31
N LEU A 153 -6.56 5.62 -2.27
CA LEU A 153 -5.15 5.30 -2.08
C LEU A 153 -4.31 5.82 -3.26
N LEU A 154 -3.27 6.60 -2.95
CA LEU A 154 -2.31 7.12 -3.92
C LEU A 154 -0.86 6.91 -3.44
N ARG A 155 -0.03 6.21 -4.22
CA ARG A 155 1.43 6.09 -3.96
C ARG A 155 2.22 6.90 -4.98
N LEU A 156 2.96 7.91 -4.51
CA LEU A 156 3.81 8.82 -5.32
C LEU A 156 5.27 8.82 -4.87
N SER A 157 5.66 7.94 -3.94
CA SER A 157 7.02 7.88 -3.45
C SER A 157 8.05 7.65 -4.57
N LEU A 158 9.30 8.05 -4.38
CA LEU A 158 10.35 7.89 -5.41
C LEU A 158 9.96 8.52 -6.76
N ASN A 159 9.72 9.83 -6.74
CA ASN A 159 9.48 10.66 -7.93
C ASN A 159 10.34 11.94 -7.81
N GLN A 160 10.05 12.98 -8.61
CA GLN A 160 10.79 14.24 -8.66
C GLN A 160 9.95 15.44 -8.19
N PHE A 161 8.97 15.21 -7.31
CA PHE A 161 8.13 16.29 -6.79
C PHE A 161 8.92 17.23 -5.87
N GLU A 162 9.06 18.49 -6.26
CA GLU A 162 9.56 19.57 -5.40
C GLU A 162 8.46 20.19 -4.54
N THR A 163 7.21 20.13 -5.02
CA THR A 163 6.02 20.57 -4.29
C THR A 163 4.82 19.68 -4.64
N PHE A 164 3.81 19.69 -3.79
CA PHE A 164 2.52 19.03 -4.05
C PHE A 164 1.39 20.06 -4.06
N PRO A 165 0.35 19.88 -4.90
CA PRO A 165 -0.79 20.78 -4.91
C PRO A 165 -1.69 20.55 -3.70
N ASP A 166 -2.27 21.63 -3.15
CA ASP A 166 -3.14 21.53 -1.97
C ASP A 166 -4.40 20.68 -2.19
N TRP A 167 -4.92 20.64 -3.42
CA TRP A 167 -6.11 19.85 -3.76
C TRP A 167 -5.91 18.35 -3.53
N LEU A 168 -4.65 17.86 -3.60
CA LEU A 168 -4.34 16.45 -3.38
C LEU A 168 -4.78 15.99 -1.99
N PHE A 169 -4.48 16.77 -0.96
CA PHE A 169 -4.83 16.47 0.43
C PHE A 169 -6.30 16.73 0.75
N GLN A 170 -7.05 17.30 -0.19
CA GLN A 170 -8.47 17.63 -0.08
C GLN A 170 -9.36 16.69 -0.90
N LEU A 171 -8.78 15.70 -1.59
CA LEU A 171 -9.56 14.69 -2.30
C LEU A 171 -10.53 14.00 -1.32
N PRO A 172 -11.82 13.90 -1.69
CA PRO A 172 -12.89 13.66 -0.72
C PRO A 172 -12.86 12.25 -0.11
N LYS A 173 -12.20 11.27 -0.75
CA LYS A 173 -12.07 9.90 -0.25
C LYS A 173 -10.64 9.47 0.08
N LEU A 174 -9.63 10.30 -0.21
CA LEU A 174 -8.22 9.93 -0.01
C LEU A 174 -7.94 9.72 1.48
N ALA A 175 -7.37 8.57 1.81
CA ALA A 175 -6.99 8.18 3.17
C ALA A 175 -5.54 7.72 3.25
N TRP A 176 -5.06 7.01 2.21
CA TRP A 176 -3.71 6.45 2.18
C TRP A 176 -2.89 7.16 1.10
N LEU A 177 -1.84 7.85 1.52
CA LEU A 177 -0.98 8.66 0.68
C LEU A 177 0.48 8.37 1.04
N ALA A 178 1.31 8.08 0.04
CA ALA A 178 2.75 7.90 0.21
C ALA A 178 3.50 8.90 -0.67
N LEU A 179 4.29 9.78 -0.05
CA LEU A 179 5.06 10.84 -0.73
C LEU A 179 6.57 10.73 -0.50
N GLY A 180 7.03 9.73 0.24
CA GLY A 180 8.44 9.56 0.63
C GLY A 180 9.41 9.53 -0.56
N ALA A 181 10.70 9.76 -0.32
CA ALA A 181 11.72 9.79 -1.36
C ALA A 181 11.41 10.73 -2.55
N ASN A 182 10.73 11.84 -2.28
CA ASN A 182 10.61 12.98 -3.20
C ASN A 182 11.43 14.16 -2.64
N PRO A 183 11.96 15.05 -3.50
CA PRO A 183 12.62 16.29 -3.06
C PRO A 183 11.78 17.14 -2.08
N ALA A 184 10.45 17.10 -2.17
CA ALA A 184 9.52 17.77 -1.28
C ALA A 184 9.41 17.15 0.14
N CYS A 185 9.81 15.88 0.31
CA CYS A 185 9.67 15.13 1.55
C CYS A 185 10.98 14.41 1.94
N PRO A 186 12.12 15.12 2.09
CA PRO A 186 13.36 14.51 2.53
C PRO A 186 13.19 13.92 3.93
N VAL A 187 13.60 12.67 4.11
CA VAL A 187 13.63 12.03 5.43
C VAL A 187 14.95 12.38 6.11
N PRO A 188 14.93 13.00 7.31
CA PRO A 188 16.13 13.27 8.09
C PRO A 188 16.91 11.97 8.36
N GLU A 189 18.24 12.04 8.30
CA GLU A 189 19.06 10.91 8.75
C GLU A 189 18.77 10.63 10.22
N ALA A 190 18.51 9.36 10.53
CA ALA A 190 18.11 9.01 11.88
C ALA A 190 19.25 9.13 12.89
N GLN A 191 18.88 9.31 14.17
CA GLN A 191 19.83 9.28 15.27
C GLN A 191 20.64 7.97 15.26
N ALA A 192 21.89 8.05 15.73
CA ALA A 192 22.83 6.93 15.67
C ALA A 192 22.31 5.73 16.49
N VAL A 193 21.79 4.71 15.80
CA VAL A 193 21.65 3.36 16.33
C VAL A 193 22.93 2.58 16.14
N ALA A 194 23.12 1.53 16.95
CA ALA A 194 24.23 0.61 16.80
C ALA A 194 24.28 0.06 15.37
N ALA A 195 25.48 -0.07 14.82
CA ALA A 195 25.72 -0.57 13.47
C ALA A 195 26.42 -1.93 13.54
N HIS A 196 25.71 -2.99 13.18
CA HIS A 196 26.19 -4.36 13.28
C HIS A 196 26.46 -4.96 11.90
N SER A 197 27.47 -5.82 11.82
CA SER A 197 27.72 -6.63 10.64
C SER A 197 26.72 -7.77 10.58
N VAL A 198 26.25 -8.12 9.39
CA VAL A 198 25.38 -9.30 9.17
C VAL A 198 26.06 -10.57 9.66
N GLN A 199 27.40 -10.65 9.58
CA GLN A 199 28.19 -11.79 10.02
C GLN A 199 28.13 -12.04 11.53
N GLN A 200 27.70 -11.06 12.34
CA GLN A 200 27.51 -11.23 13.78
C GLN A 200 26.21 -11.95 14.13
N TYR A 201 25.43 -12.33 13.11
CA TYR A 201 24.13 -12.95 13.26
C TYR A 201 24.10 -14.31 12.58
N GLN A 202 23.78 -15.34 13.35
CA GLN A 202 23.40 -16.63 12.81
C GLN A 202 21.93 -16.55 12.36
N LEU A 203 21.69 -16.55 11.05
CA LEU A 203 20.34 -16.67 10.50
C LEU A 203 19.75 -18.04 10.84
N LEU A 204 18.54 -18.04 11.37
CA LEU A 204 17.80 -19.26 11.71
C LEU A 204 16.75 -19.53 10.63
N HIS A 205 15.47 -19.33 10.93
CA HIS A 205 14.38 -19.55 9.97
C HIS A 205 13.72 -18.23 9.56
N LYS A 206 13.08 -18.26 8.40
CA LYS A 206 12.31 -17.13 7.86
C LYS A 206 11.02 -16.95 8.64
N LEU A 207 10.78 -15.73 9.13
CA LEU A 207 9.55 -15.33 9.84
C LEU A 207 8.49 -14.80 8.89
N GLY A 208 8.89 -14.10 7.83
CA GLY A 208 7.97 -13.49 6.88
C GLY A 208 8.66 -12.92 5.66
N GLU A 209 7.89 -12.61 4.63
CA GLU A 209 8.36 -11.94 3.43
C GLU A 209 7.24 -11.08 2.86
N GLY A 210 7.58 -9.83 2.55
CA GLY A 210 6.68 -8.86 1.93
C GLY A 210 7.30 -8.23 0.69
N ALA A 211 6.67 -7.16 0.21
CA ALA A 211 7.15 -6.40 -0.95
C ALA A 211 8.49 -5.69 -0.68
N SER A 212 8.74 -5.28 0.56
CA SER A 212 9.96 -4.55 0.95
C SER A 212 11.15 -5.43 1.29
N GLY A 213 10.92 -6.66 1.78
CA GLY A 213 12.02 -7.48 2.29
C GLY A 213 11.63 -8.86 2.81
N VAL A 214 12.63 -9.59 3.29
CA VAL A 214 12.49 -10.85 4.04
C VAL A 214 12.87 -10.60 5.50
N ILE A 215 12.10 -11.16 6.41
CA ILE A 215 12.37 -11.11 7.85
C ILE A 215 12.79 -12.51 8.31
N TYR A 216 13.93 -12.61 8.95
CA TYR A 216 14.47 -13.83 9.54
C TYR A 216 14.52 -13.72 11.05
N GLN A 217 14.30 -14.84 11.74
CA GLN A 217 14.78 -14.97 13.09
C GLN A 217 16.30 -15.14 13.01
N ALA A 218 17.03 -14.39 13.83
CA ALA A 218 18.48 -14.50 13.91
C ALA A 218 18.93 -14.54 15.37
N ARG A 219 20.10 -15.11 15.61
CA ARG A 219 20.75 -15.14 16.91
C ARG A 219 21.99 -14.25 16.89
N PHE A 220 22.08 -13.31 17.84
CA PHE A 220 23.28 -12.51 18.01
C PHE A 220 24.38 -13.34 18.66
N GLU A 221 25.56 -13.38 18.07
CA GLU A 221 26.63 -14.30 18.50
C GLU A 221 27.19 -13.99 19.90
N GLN A 222 27.16 -12.73 20.33
CA GLN A 222 27.82 -12.31 21.58
C GLN A 222 27.05 -12.73 22.86
N ASP A 223 25.72 -12.69 22.83
CA ASP A 223 24.87 -12.93 24.01
C ASP A 223 23.76 -13.97 23.78
N ALA A 224 23.77 -14.60 22.60
CA ALA A 224 22.76 -15.56 22.16
C ALA A 224 21.31 -15.01 22.12
N GLU A 225 21.14 -13.69 22.12
CA GLU A 225 19.84 -13.03 22.01
C GLU A 225 19.17 -13.38 20.67
N LEU A 226 17.86 -13.66 20.71
CA LEU A 226 17.05 -13.85 19.51
C LEU A 226 16.45 -12.54 19.06
N VAL A 227 16.60 -12.24 17.78
CA VAL A 227 16.15 -10.99 17.14
C VAL A 227 15.43 -11.27 15.84
N ALA A 228 14.67 -10.28 15.36
CA ALA A 228 14.15 -10.27 14.00
C ALA A 228 15.06 -9.42 13.11
N LEU A 229 15.61 -10.02 12.06
CA LEU A 229 16.47 -9.36 11.09
C LEU A 229 15.69 -9.16 9.79
N LYS A 230 15.39 -7.91 9.44
CA LYS A 230 14.76 -7.52 8.19
C LYS A 230 15.83 -7.15 7.17
N GLN A 231 15.88 -7.89 6.07
CA GLN A 231 16.72 -7.61 4.91
C GLN A 231 15.85 -7.17 3.74
N PHE A 232 16.14 -6.00 3.17
CA PHE A 232 15.38 -5.47 2.04
C PHE A 232 15.75 -6.20 0.74
N LYS A 233 14.84 -6.19 -0.25
CA LYS A 233 14.97 -6.93 -1.52
C LYS A 233 15.33 -6.09 -2.75
N GLY A 234 15.17 -4.78 -2.67
CA GLY A 234 15.47 -3.85 -3.76
C GLY A 234 15.34 -2.41 -3.29
N TRP A 235 15.85 -1.46 -4.08
CA TRP A 235 15.84 -0.04 -3.76
C TRP A 235 14.48 0.64 -3.96
N VAL A 236 13.58 0.01 -4.71
CA VAL A 236 12.23 0.50 -5.02
C VAL A 236 11.21 -0.51 -4.50
N THR A 237 10.29 -0.06 -3.66
CA THR A 237 9.10 -0.82 -3.27
C THR A 237 7.85 -0.17 -3.87
N SER A 238 6.67 -0.77 -3.69
CA SER A 238 5.40 -0.14 -4.08
C SER A 238 5.13 1.18 -3.36
N ASP A 239 5.80 1.40 -2.24
CA ASP A 239 5.36 2.30 -1.18
C ASP A 239 6.44 3.34 -0.85
N GLY A 240 7.72 3.03 -1.12
CA GLY A 240 8.85 3.91 -0.88
C GLY A 240 10.19 3.25 -1.19
N CYS A 241 11.24 3.71 -0.51
CA CYS A 241 12.58 3.13 -0.61
C CYS A 241 13.05 2.61 0.77
N PRO A 242 13.88 1.56 0.82
CA PRO A 242 14.38 1.00 2.08
C PRO A 242 15.05 2.00 3.02
N LYS A 243 15.77 2.98 2.46
CA LYS A 243 16.50 3.98 3.24
C LYS A 243 15.54 4.89 4.00
N ASP A 244 14.51 5.38 3.32
CA ASP A 244 13.51 6.28 3.91
C ASP A 244 12.63 5.53 4.90
N GLU A 245 12.23 4.30 4.58
CA GLU A 245 11.50 3.43 5.51
C GLU A 245 12.30 3.23 6.80
N MET A 246 13.59 2.88 6.69
CA MET A 246 14.48 2.70 7.82
C MET A 246 14.64 3.99 8.64
N ASN A 247 14.90 5.11 7.99
CA ASN A 247 15.10 6.38 8.67
C ASN A 247 13.82 6.88 9.35
N ASN A 248 12.65 6.78 8.71
CA ASN A 248 11.38 7.10 9.35
C ASN A 248 11.14 6.21 10.57
N TYR A 249 11.43 4.92 10.46
CA TYR A 249 11.20 4.00 11.57
C TYR A 249 12.12 4.26 12.76
N LEU A 250 13.39 4.61 12.49
CA LEU A 250 14.33 5.02 13.53
C LEU A 250 13.96 6.38 14.14
N ASN A 251 13.54 7.35 13.33
CA ASN A 251 13.10 8.67 13.79
C ASN A 251 11.78 8.62 14.57
N ALA A 252 10.96 7.59 14.35
CA ALA A 252 9.79 7.34 15.19
C ALA A 252 10.21 7.10 16.65
N GLY A 253 11.41 6.56 16.91
CA GLY A 253 11.89 6.34 18.27
C GLY A 253 11.08 5.29 19.04
N SER A 254 11.21 5.30 20.37
CA SER A 254 10.61 4.29 21.23
C SER A 254 9.13 4.58 21.51
N HIS A 255 8.27 3.59 21.31
CA HIS A 255 6.86 3.63 21.69
C HIS A 255 6.38 2.21 22.05
N PRO A 256 5.51 2.02 23.06
CA PRO A 256 5.03 0.68 23.45
C PRO A 256 4.36 -0.13 22.35
N ASN A 257 3.79 0.56 21.35
CA ASN A 257 3.13 -0.04 20.19
C ASN A 257 3.97 -0.02 18.91
N LEU A 258 5.28 0.21 19.01
CA LEU A 258 6.24 0.04 17.92
C LEU A 258 7.27 -1.02 18.33
N ILE A 259 7.70 -1.85 17.37
CA ILE A 259 8.75 -2.84 17.61
C ILE A 259 10.09 -2.12 17.75
N ALA A 260 10.83 -2.39 18.82
CA ALA A 260 12.09 -1.71 19.07
C ALA A 260 13.15 -2.08 18.01
N VAL A 261 13.78 -1.06 17.42
CA VAL A 261 14.94 -1.24 16.55
C VAL A 261 16.21 -1.26 17.39
N LYS A 262 16.96 -2.35 17.31
CA LYS A 262 18.18 -2.58 18.09
C LYS A 262 19.43 -2.10 17.36
N ALA A 263 19.51 -2.34 16.06
CA ALA A 263 20.66 -1.98 15.24
C ALA A 263 20.30 -1.84 13.76
N LYS A 264 21.16 -1.16 13.00
CA LYS A 264 21.20 -1.19 11.54
C LYS A 264 22.30 -2.11 11.04
N LEU A 265 22.09 -2.75 9.91
CA LEU A 265 23.11 -3.54 9.22
C LEU A 265 24.02 -2.60 8.40
N LYS A 266 25.33 -2.73 8.56
CA LYS A 266 26.33 -1.86 7.89
C LYS A 266 27.03 -2.49 6.67
N ASP A 267 27.04 -3.83 6.58
CA ASP A 267 27.83 -4.56 5.59
C ASP A 267 26.94 -5.36 4.61
N SER A 268 25.76 -4.84 4.29
CA SER A 268 24.83 -5.43 3.31
C SER A 268 24.59 -4.49 2.12
N ASP A 269 24.46 -5.06 0.92
CA ASP A 269 24.25 -4.30 -0.32
C ASP A 269 22.98 -3.45 -0.29
N LEU A 270 21.97 -3.91 0.46
CA LEU A 270 20.74 -3.19 0.76
C LEU A 270 20.70 -2.84 2.24
N PRO A 271 19.99 -1.77 2.64
CA PRO A 271 19.74 -1.49 4.05
C PRO A 271 19.16 -2.71 4.77
N GLY A 272 19.31 -2.75 6.08
CA GLY A 272 18.78 -3.84 6.90
C GLY A 272 18.63 -3.42 8.35
N LEU A 273 17.63 -3.98 9.01
CA LEU A 273 17.27 -3.64 10.37
C LEU A 273 17.31 -4.88 11.26
N VAL A 274 17.85 -4.70 12.46
CA VAL A 274 17.74 -5.67 13.55
C VAL A 274 16.74 -5.12 14.54
N MET A 275 15.69 -5.89 14.78
CA MET A 275 14.54 -5.52 15.59
C MET A 275 14.35 -6.52 16.72
N GLU A 276 13.64 -6.11 17.76
CA GLU A 276 13.13 -7.03 18.77
C GLU A 276 12.35 -8.19 18.11
N LEU A 277 12.59 -9.41 18.60
CA LEU A 277 11.82 -10.56 18.15
C LEU A 277 10.43 -10.51 18.78
N ILE A 278 9.42 -10.40 17.92
CA ILE A 278 8.02 -10.38 18.34
C ILE A 278 7.63 -11.76 18.91
N PRO A 279 6.97 -11.83 20.08
CA PRO A 279 6.52 -13.09 20.64
C PRO A 279 5.59 -13.85 19.71
N ALA A 280 5.68 -15.18 19.71
CA ALA A 280 4.84 -16.06 18.87
C ALA A 280 3.33 -15.98 19.20
N SER A 281 2.95 -15.32 20.30
CA SER A 281 1.56 -15.03 20.65
C SER A 281 0.91 -13.94 19.79
N PHE A 282 1.72 -13.17 19.04
CA PHE A 282 1.23 -12.14 18.14
C PHE A 282 0.85 -12.72 16.77
N SER A 283 -0.20 -12.16 16.18
CA SER A 283 -0.69 -12.50 14.85
C SER A 283 -1.15 -11.25 14.12
N VAL A 284 -1.18 -11.29 12.79
CA VAL A 284 -1.66 -10.16 11.98
C VAL A 284 -3.15 -9.92 12.24
N LEU A 285 -3.53 -8.68 12.50
CA LEU A 285 -4.89 -8.31 12.88
C LEU A 285 -5.89 -8.44 11.73
N GLY A 286 -5.45 -8.20 10.49
CA GLY A 286 -6.27 -8.31 9.28
C GLY A 286 -5.51 -8.92 8.10
N GLN A 287 -6.22 -9.13 7.00
CA GLN A 287 -5.67 -9.53 5.71
C GLN A 287 -5.68 -8.32 4.76
N PRO A 288 -4.71 -8.24 3.83
CA PRO A 288 -4.63 -7.10 2.92
C PRO A 288 -5.87 -7.01 2.01
N PRO A 289 -6.10 -5.85 1.38
CA PRO A 289 -7.23 -5.68 0.47
C PRO A 289 -7.27 -6.71 -0.65
N SER A 290 -8.48 -7.14 -0.98
CA SER A 290 -8.72 -8.10 -2.06
C SER A 290 -9.03 -7.38 -3.37
N PHE A 291 -9.14 -8.17 -4.43
CA PHE A 291 -9.66 -7.73 -5.72
C PHE A 291 -11.07 -7.12 -5.65
N GLU A 292 -11.88 -7.54 -4.68
CA GLU A 292 -13.25 -7.06 -4.49
C GLU A 292 -13.28 -5.77 -3.67
N THR A 293 -12.50 -5.71 -2.59
CA THR A 293 -12.50 -4.56 -1.68
C THR A 293 -11.63 -3.40 -2.18
N CYS A 294 -10.67 -3.67 -3.06
CA CYS A 294 -9.70 -2.75 -3.68
C CYS A 294 -8.74 -2.07 -2.70
N THR A 295 -9.27 -1.39 -1.68
CA THR A 295 -8.54 -0.61 -0.68
C THR A 295 -8.91 -0.94 0.76
N ARG A 296 -9.85 -1.85 1.03
CA ARG A 296 -10.29 -2.19 2.39
C ARG A 296 -9.79 -3.55 2.83
N ASP A 297 -9.35 -3.67 4.07
CA ASP A 297 -8.84 -4.93 4.60
C ASP A 297 -9.94 -6.00 4.63
N THR A 298 -9.52 -7.25 4.53
CA THR A 298 -10.38 -8.40 4.75
C THR A 298 -9.98 -9.10 6.04
N PHE A 299 -10.82 -10.00 6.52
CA PHE A 299 -10.58 -10.71 7.77
C PHE A 299 -10.78 -12.21 7.60
N THR A 300 -10.12 -12.99 8.45
CA THR A 300 -10.24 -14.44 8.41
C THR A 300 -11.68 -14.85 8.73
N GLN A 301 -12.22 -15.83 8.01
CA GLN A 301 -13.57 -16.31 8.26
C GLN A 301 -13.73 -16.78 9.71
N GLY A 302 -14.74 -16.26 10.41
CA GLY A 302 -15.00 -16.57 11.82
C GLY A 302 -14.12 -15.81 12.81
N GLN A 303 -13.26 -14.90 12.36
CA GLN A 303 -12.62 -13.92 13.22
C GLN A 303 -13.69 -13.02 13.85
N ASN A 304 -13.59 -12.79 15.16
CA ASN A 304 -14.55 -11.99 15.92
C ASN A 304 -13.80 -11.15 16.95
N LEU A 305 -14.40 -10.02 17.33
CA LEU A 305 -13.94 -9.16 18.43
C LEU A 305 -15.11 -8.78 19.32
N ARG A 306 -14.80 -8.45 20.58
CA ARG A 306 -15.71 -7.75 21.48
C ARG A 306 -15.49 -6.25 21.42
N LEU A 307 -16.53 -5.48 21.71
CA LEU A 307 -16.49 -4.01 21.70
C LEU A 307 -15.36 -3.46 22.58
N GLN A 308 -15.18 -4.02 23.77
CA GLN A 308 -14.09 -3.63 24.69
C GLN A 308 -12.70 -3.90 24.10
N GLN A 309 -12.54 -4.98 23.33
CA GLN A 309 -11.28 -5.29 22.65
C GLN A 309 -11.02 -4.28 21.52
N LEU A 310 -12.05 -3.95 20.73
CA LEU A 310 -11.95 -2.93 19.70
C LEU A 310 -11.59 -1.56 20.30
N GLN A 311 -12.23 -1.17 21.41
CA GLN A 311 -11.91 0.07 22.11
C GLN A 311 -10.44 0.10 22.55
N LYS A 312 -9.93 -0.98 23.16
CA LYS A 312 -8.53 -1.09 23.58
C LYS A 312 -7.55 -1.03 22.41
N LEU A 313 -7.89 -1.63 21.27
CA LEU A 313 -7.08 -1.52 20.05
C LEU A 313 -7.09 -0.09 19.50
N ALA A 314 -8.26 0.54 19.44
CA ALA A 314 -8.40 1.92 18.98
C ALA A 314 -7.57 2.91 19.82
N GLN A 315 -7.56 2.76 21.15
CA GLN A 315 -6.71 3.55 22.05
C GLN A 315 -5.22 3.44 21.70
N GLN A 316 -4.72 2.21 21.46
CA GLN A 316 -3.31 1.98 21.10
C GLN A 316 -2.97 2.51 19.70
N VAL A 317 -3.88 2.37 18.74
CA VAL A 317 -3.72 2.94 17.39
C VAL A 317 -3.64 4.47 17.47
N LEU A 318 -4.52 5.11 18.23
CA LEU A 318 -4.49 6.56 18.42
C LEU A 318 -3.20 7.02 19.13
N ALA A 319 -2.76 6.30 20.16
CA ALA A 319 -1.52 6.62 20.88
C ALA A 319 -0.29 6.56 19.96
N VAL A 320 -0.16 5.51 19.13
CA VAL A 320 0.97 5.42 18.18
C VAL A 320 0.86 6.46 17.06
N MET A 321 -0.34 6.78 16.57
CA MET A 321 -0.54 7.86 15.62
C MET A 321 -0.11 9.23 16.19
N ALA A 322 -0.53 9.54 17.42
CA ALA A 322 -0.18 10.79 18.09
C ALA A 322 1.34 10.90 18.30
N HIS A 323 1.98 9.80 18.69
CA HIS A 323 3.43 9.70 18.80
C HIS A 323 4.14 9.96 17.46
N LEU A 324 3.71 9.33 16.36
CA LEU A 324 4.29 9.56 15.04
C LEU A 324 4.12 11.02 14.57
N HIS A 325 2.94 11.61 14.79
CA HIS A 325 2.68 13.02 14.45
C HIS A 325 3.58 13.97 15.25
N GLN A 326 3.82 13.67 16.52
CA GLN A 326 4.76 14.42 17.35
C GLN A 326 6.18 14.37 16.78
N GLN A 327 6.60 13.23 16.24
CA GLN A 327 7.88 13.06 15.53
C GLN A 327 7.88 13.61 14.10
N GLN A 328 6.81 14.29 13.66
CA GLN A 328 6.64 14.79 12.30
C GLN A 328 6.68 13.67 11.24
N ILE A 329 6.10 12.51 11.54
CA ILE A 329 5.97 11.37 10.64
C ILE A 329 4.48 11.07 10.45
N ALA A 330 4.06 10.94 9.18
CA ALA A 330 2.81 10.29 8.83
C ALA A 330 3.11 8.85 8.40
N HIS A 331 2.32 7.87 8.84
CA HIS A 331 2.50 6.46 8.50
C HIS A 331 2.13 6.20 7.02
N GLY A 332 1.07 6.83 6.54
CA GLY A 332 0.61 6.71 5.14
C GLY A 332 -0.07 5.38 4.78
N ASP A 333 0.07 4.34 5.61
CA ASP A 333 -0.47 2.99 5.38
C ASP A 333 -1.16 2.35 6.60
N LEU A 334 -2.00 3.12 7.29
CA LEU A 334 -2.69 2.64 8.49
C LEU A 334 -3.77 1.59 8.12
N TYR A 335 -3.46 0.33 8.39
CA TYR A 335 -4.30 -0.84 8.08
C TYR A 335 -4.18 -1.92 9.16
N ALA A 336 -5.18 -2.79 9.27
CA ALA A 336 -5.16 -3.93 10.17
C ALA A 336 -4.13 -4.99 9.72
N HIS A 337 -3.91 -5.17 8.42
CA HIS A 337 -2.88 -6.08 7.93
C HIS A 337 -1.43 -5.63 8.25
N ASN A 338 -1.24 -4.36 8.61
CA ASN A 338 0.03 -3.79 9.07
C ASN A 338 0.15 -3.77 10.60
N MET A 339 -0.79 -4.39 11.31
CA MET A 339 -0.81 -4.46 12.77
C MET A 339 -0.70 -5.91 13.24
N LEU A 340 0.08 -6.11 14.31
CA LEU A 340 0.19 -7.38 15.02
C LEU A 340 -0.48 -7.26 16.38
N VAL A 341 -1.27 -8.26 16.76
CA VAL A 341 -1.97 -8.30 18.05
C VAL A 341 -1.85 -9.65 18.72
N ASP A 342 -1.90 -9.67 20.05
CA ASP A 342 -1.97 -10.90 20.84
C ASP A 342 -3.32 -11.09 21.56
N SER A 343 -3.43 -12.14 22.37
CA SER A 343 -4.64 -12.47 23.14
C SER A 343 -5.01 -11.42 24.18
N GLU A 344 -4.05 -10.60 24.63
CA GLU A 344 -4.28 -9.50 25.57
C GLU A 344 -4.56 -8.17 24.85
N GLN A 345 -4.63 -8.18 23.51
CA GLN A 345 -4.81 -7.00 22.66
C GLN A 345 -3.66 -6.00 22.83
N ARG A 346 -2.45 -6.46 23.12
CA ARG A 346 -1.25 -5.64 22.89
C ARG A 346 -1.05 -5.52 21.39
N LEU A 347 -0.79 -4.30 20.92
CA LEU A 347 -0.69 -4.00 19.49
C LEU A 347 0.72 -3.54 19.12
N TYR A 348 1.24 -4.01 17.99
CA TYR A 348 2.36 -3.40 17.29
C TYR A 348 1.93 -2.90 15.92
N LEU A 349 2.26 -1.66 15.61
CA LEU A 349 2.17 -1.11 14.25
C LEU A 349 3.52 -1.32 13.54
N GLY A 350 3.46 -1.78 12.31
CA GLY A 350 4.62 -1.96 11.44
C GLY A 350 4.36 -1.47 10.01
N ASP A 351 5.32 -1.76 9.13
CA ASP A 351 5.36 -1.36 7.72
C ASP A 351 5.38 0.16 7.47
N PHE A 352 6.58 0.73 7.62
CA PHE A 352 6.85 2.14 7.38
C PHE A 352 7.13 2.44 5.90
N GLY A 353 6.85 1.51 4.98
CA GLY A 353 7.18 1.66 3.55
C GLY A 353 6.56 2.90 2.93
N ALA A 354 5.34 3.27 3.34
CA ALA A 354 4.62 4.46 2.87
C ALA A 354 4.88 5.73 3.70
N ALA A 355 5.69 5.63 4.76
CA ALA A 355 5.84 6.71 5.72
C ALA A 355 6.40 7.97 5.07
N THR A 356 5.87 9.12 5.47
CA THR A 356 6.23 10.43 4.93
C THR A 356 6.74 11.32 6.05
N ALA A 357 7.96 11.85 5.87
CA ALA A 357 8.50 12.88 6.76
C ALA A 357 7.79 14.20 6.49
N LEU A 358 7.03 14.69 7.47
CA LEU A 358 6.16 15.86 7.35
C LEU A 358 6.94 17.17 7.45
N GLN A 359 8.12 17.18 8.07
CA GLN A 359 8.85 18.39 8.46
C GLN A 359 9.08 19.38 7.30
N ALA A 360 9.35 18.87 6.10
CA ALA A 360 9.62 19.68 4.92
C ALA A 360 8.36 20.22 4.22
N LEU A 361 7.17 19.64 4.51
CA LEU A 361 5.93 20.10 3.92
C LEU A 361 5.46 21.44 4.53
N PRO A 362 4.79 22.30 3.73
CA PRO A 362 4.11 23.48 4.24
C PRO A 362 3.18 23.15 5.42
N LEU A 363 3.06 24.05 6.39
CA LEU A 363 2.26 23.82 7.62
C LEU A 363 0.82 23.37 7.30
N LYS A 364 0.19 24.01 6.30
CA LYS A 364 -1.15 23.65 5.84
C LYS A 364 -1.21 22.20 5.35
N GLN A 365 -0.23 21.76 4.56
CA GLN A 365 -0.19 20.40 4.02
C GLN A 365 0.07 19.38 5.11
N ARG A 366 0.91 19.68 6.10
CA ARG A 366 1.10 18.84 7.29
C ARG A 366 -0.23 18.60 8.03
N GLN A 367 -0.98 19.66 8.29
CA GLN A 367 -2.29 19.58 8.96
C GLN A 367 -3.30 18.77 8.14
N LEU A 368 -3.35 18.99 6.82
CA LEU A 368 -4.22 18.22 5.94
C LEU A 368 -3.80 16.74 5.87
N PHE A 369 -2.51 16.42 5.90
CA PHE A 369 -2.01 15.04 5.95
C PHE A 369 -2.44 14.35 7.25
N CYS A 370 -2.26 14.99 8.41
CA CYS A 370 -2.78 14.43 9.68
C CYS A 370 -4.29 14.16 9.61
N ALA A 371 -5.06 15.01 8.93
CA ALA A 371 -6.48 14.77 8.69
C ALA A 371 -6.76 13.61 7.73
N LEU A 372 -5.86 13.27 6.78
CA LEU A 372 -5.94 12.04 5.99
C LEU A 372 -5.75 10.80 6.89
N GLU A 373 -4.82 10.84 7.85
CA GLU A 373 -4.62 9.71 8.76
C GLU A 373 -5.80 9.50 9.73
N VAL A 374 -6.48 10.58 10.14
CA VAL A 374 -7.77 10.47 10.85
C VAL A 374 -8.82 9.75 9.99
N ARG A 375 -8.85 10.01 8.68
CA ARG A 375 -9.73 9.27 7.76
C ARG A 375 -9.34 7.81 7.64
N ALA A 376 -8.04 7.51 7.53
CA ALA A 376 -7.54 6.13 7.50
C ALA A 376 -7.93 5.38 8.78
N PHE A 377 -7.83 6.03 9.95
CA PHE A 377 -8.33 5.50 11.22
C PHE A 377 -9.84 5.26 11.21
N GLY A 378 -10.64 6.18 10.65
CA GLY A 378 -12.07 5.97 10.44
C GLY A 378 -12.38 4.75 9.56
N TYR A 379 -11.61 4.55 8.49
CA TYR A 379 -11.75 3.35 7.66
C TYR A 379 -11.31 2.08 8.40
N TRP A 380 -10.23 2.14 9.15
CA TRP A 380 -9.82 1.04 10.04
C TRP A 380 -10.93 0.68 11.03
N LEU A 381 -11.54 1.65 11.72
CA LEU A 381 -12.68 1.41 12.61
C LEU A 381 -13.86 0.75 11.91
N LEU A 382 -14.21 1.22 10.70
CA LEU A 382 -15.30 0.66 9.91
C LEU A 382 -15.01 -0.79 9.49
N ASP A 383 -13.76 -1.11 9.13
CA ASP A 383 -13.35 -2.48 8.82
C ASP A 383 -13.41 -3.36 10.07
N MET A 384 -12.86 -2.89 11.19
CA MET A 384 -12.87 -3.61 12.47
C MET A 384 -14.28 -3.82 13.04
N GLN A 385 -15.22 -2.89 12.82
CA GLN A 385 -16.61 -3.00 13.24
C GLN A 385 -17.29 -4.24 12.65
N THR A 386 -16.86 -4.72 11.48
CA THR A 386 -17.41 -5.94 10.85
C THR A 386 -17.15 -7.21 11.66
N LEU A 387 -16.20 -7.17 12.59
CA LEU A 387 -15.85 -8.28 13.49
C LEU A 387 -16.69 -8.32 14.77
N LEU A 388 -17.54 -7.31 15.01
CA LEU A 388 -18.38 -7.25 16.20
C LEU A 388 -19.67 -8.07 16.01
N PRO A 389 -20.18 -8.74 17.06
CA PRO A 389 -21.54 -9.25 17.08
C PRO A 389 -22.55 -8.13 16.81
N ALA A 390 -23.69 -8.45 16.17
CA ALA A 390 -24.69 -7.45 15.77
C ALA A 390 -25.15 -6.53 16.93
N SER A 391 -25.31 -7.07 18.14
CA SER A 391 -25.67 -6.28 19.33
C SER A 391 -24.60 -5.27 19.72
N GLU A 392 -23.32 -5.65 19.65
CA GLU A 392 -22.20 -4.77 19.99
C GLU A 392 -21.88 -3.80 18.85
N SER A 393 -22.17 -4.15 17.60
CA SER A 393 -22.10 -3.22 16.47
C SER A 393 -23.14 -2.11 16.60
N ALA A 394 -24.34 -2.41 17.09
CA ALA A 394 -25.34 -1.39 17.42
C ALA A 394 -24.87 -0.48 18.57
N GLU A 395 -24.27 -1.04 19.62
CA GLU A 395 -23.68 -0.25 20.72
C GLU A 395 -22.52 0.63 20.23
N PHE A 396 -21.63 0.09 19.39
CA PHE A 396 -20.57 0.85 18.73
C PHE A 396 -21.13 2.06 17.99
N ASN A 397 -22.16 1.85 17.17
CA ASN A 397 -22.79 2.93 16.41
C ASN A 397 -23.43 3.99 17.32
N GLN A 398 -24.03 3.58 18.43
CA GLN A 398 -24.60 4.51 19.41
C GLN A 398 -23.52 5.36 20.08
N ARG A 399 -22.37 4.77 20.42
CA ARG A 399 -21.26 5.46 21.09
C ARG A 399 -20.43 6.33 20.14
N TRP A 400 -19.98 5.76 19.02
CA TRP A 400 -18.98 6.37 18.15
C TRP A 400 -19.44 6.57 16.70
N GLY A 401 -20.69 6.28 16.35
CA GLY A 401 -21.17 6.41 14.96
C GLY A 401 -21.08 7.85 14.40
N ALA A 402 -21.39 8.85 15.22
CA ALA A 402 -21.23 10.26 14.84
C ALA A 402 -19.75 10.63 14.68
N LEU A 403 -18.88 10.16 15.59
CA LEU A 403 -17.44 10.38 15.54
C LEU A 403 -16.81 9.74 14.30
N LEU A 404 -17.20 8.50 13.98
CA LEU A 404 -16.80 7.79 12.77
C LEU A 404 -17.22 8.55 11.51
N THR A 405 -18.46 9.05 11.48
CA THR A 405 -18.96 9.88 10.37
C THR A 405 -18.08 11.13 10.19
N SER A 406 -17.71 11.81 11.29
CA SER A 406 -16.82 12.96 11.25
C SER A 406 -15.39 12.61 10.79
N CYS A 407 -14.84 11.46 11.19
CA CYS A 407 -13.55 10.98 10.68
C CYS A 407 -13.57 10.78 9.15
N LEU A 408 -14.73 10.37 8.62
CA LEU A 408 -14.95 10.11 7.20
C LEU A 408 -15.50 11.31 6.41
N ASP A 409 -15.59 12.51 7.02
CA ASP A 409 -16.06 13.72 6.33
C ASP A 409 -15.13 14.05 5.14
N SER A 410 -15.73 14.39 4.00
CA SER A 410 -15.01 14.72 2.77
C SER A 410 -14.19 16.00 2.90
N ASN A 411 -14.60 16.92 3.78
CA ASN A 411 -13.83 18.11 4.13
C ASN A 411 -12.84 17.80 5.27
N PRO A 412 -11.52 17.85 5.02
CA PRO A 412 -10.51 17.57 6.05
C PRO A 412 -10.64 18.46 7.30
N GLY A 413 -11.12 19.70 7.16
CA GLY A 413 -11.28 20.65 8.27
C GLY A 413 -12.45 20.33 9.21
N ARG A 414 -13.31 19.37 8.87
CA ARG A 414 -14.40 18.88 9.74
C ARG A 414 -14.06 17.59 10.49
N ARG A 415 -12.90 16.99 10.19
CA ARG A 415 -12.44 15.78 10.86
C ARG A 415 -11.96 16.13 12.27
N PRO A 416 -12.21 15.27 13.28
CA PRO A 416 -11.75 15.52 14.64
C PRO A 416 -10.22 15.48 14.72
N GLY A 417 -9.65 16.22 15.67
CA GLY A 417 -8.22 16.10 16.00
C GLY A 417 -7.92 14.85 16.82
N LEU A 418 -6.67 14.38 16.81
CA LEU A 418 -6.27 13.17 17.56
C LEU A 418 -6.59 13.26 19.05
N ALA A 419 -6.34 14.40 19.71
CA ALA A 419 -6.64 14.57 21.14
C ALA A 419 -8.13 14.39 21.49
N GLN A 420 -9.02 14.79 20.56
CA GLN A 420 -10.45 14.53 20.72
C GLN A 420 -10.72 13.02 20.61
N LEU A 421 -10.15 12.34 19.61
CA LEU A 421 -10.31 10.90 19.44
C LEU A 421 -9.77 10.12 20.65
N GLU A 422 -8.61 10.48 21.18
CA GLU A 422 -8.04 9.87 22.39
C GLU A 422 -8.98 9.99 23.58
N THR A 423 -9.62 11.15 23.75
CA THR A 423 -10.60 11.38 24.83
C THR A 423 -11.87 10.52 24.66
N GLU A 424 -12.39 10.44 23.43
CA GLU A 424 -13.61 9.68 23.11
C GLU A 424 -13.43 8.16 23.25
N PHE A 425 -12.23 7.64 22.99
CA PHE A 425 -11.93 6.22 23.16
C PHE A 425 -11.43 5.87 24.57
N ALA A 426 -11.03 6.85 25.39
CA ALA A 426 -10.67 6.64 26.80
C ALA A 426 -11.87 6.48 27.75
N CYS A 427 -13.03 7.04 27.38
CA CYS A 427 -14.31 6.91 28.09
C CYS A 427 -15.04 5.60 27.73
#